data_AF-A0A7J7Y4E9-F1
#
_entry.id   AF-A0A7J7Y4E9-F1
#
_cell.length_a   1.000
_cell.length_b   1.000
_cell.length_c   1.000
_cell.angle_alpha   90.00
_cell.angle_beta   90.00
_cell.angle_gamma   90.00
#
_symmetry.space_group_name_H-M   'P 1'
#
loop_
_entity.id
_entity.type
_entity.pdbx_description
1 polymer ?
#
loop_
_entity_poly.entity_id
_entity_poly.type
_entity_poly.pdbx_seq_one_letter_code
_entity_poly.pdbx_strand_id
1 'polypeptide(L)'
;MKHSVATWLLVGLSLSVPQFCKGDICDPNPCENGGICLSGLSEDSFTCECPDGFTDPNCSSVVEVASDEEEPTSAGPCIPNPCHNGGTCEISEAYRGDTFIGYVCKCPRGFNGIHCQHNINECEAEPCKNGGICTDLVANYSCECPGEFMGRNCQYKCSGPLGIEGGIISNQQITASSTHRALFGLQKWYPYYARLNKKGLINAWTAAENDRWPWIQINLQRKMRVTGVITQGAKRIGSPEYIKSYKIAYSNDGKTWAMYKVKGTNEDVVFRGNVDNNTPYATNCLFKEV
;
A
#
# COMPACT_ATOMS: atom_id res chain seq x y z
N MET A 1 -15.00 121.77 51.58
CA MET A 1 -14.60 120.61 50.75
C MET A 1 -15.64 120.47 49.65
N LYS A 2 -15.22 120.65 48.39
CA LYS A 2 -16.06 120.96 47.21
C LYS A 2 -17.08 119.84 46.91
N HIS A 3 -18.39 120.14 46.96
CA HIS A 3 -19.38 120.26 45.84
C HIS A 3 -19.47 119.02 44.92
N SER A 4 -20.60 118.50 44.42
CA SER A 4 -22.03 118.79 44.50
C SER A 4 -22.77 117.60 43.84
N VAL A 5 -23.95 117.26 44.36
CA VAL A 5 -25.24 117.03 43.66
C VAL A 5 -25.25 116.33 42.28
N ALA A 6 -25.92 115.16 42.28
CA ALA A 6 -26.98 114.66 41.39
C ALA A 6 -27.10 115.12 39.91
N THR A 7 -27.54 114.15 39.09
CA THR A 7 -28.71 114.23 38.18
C THR A 7 -28.42 113.96 36.69
N TRP A 8 -28.88 112.77 36.24
CA TRP A 8 -29.53 112.39 34.97
C TRP A 8 -28.93 112.65 33.56
N LEU A 9 -29.25 111.65 32.70
CA LEU A 9 -29.78 111.74 31.33
C LEU A 9 -28.83 111.79 30.11
N LEU A 10 -29.17 110.91 29.15
CA LEU A 10 -29.07 110.96 27.67
C LEU A 10 -28.12 109.90 27.06
N VAL A 11 -28.71 108.81 26.53
CA VAL A 11 -29.09 108.56 25.11
C VAL A 11 -27.88 108.50 24.18
N GLY A 12 -27.63 107.31 23.62
CA GLY A 12 -26.67 107.08 22.56
C GLY A 12 -27.03 105.81 21.78
N LEU A 13 -27.47 106.01 20.53
CA LEU A 13 -27.72 104.97 19.54
C LEU A 13 -26.45 104.20 19.15
N SER A 14 -26.68 102.97 18.67
CA SER A 14 -26.13 102.42 17.42
C SER A 14 -25.25 101.17 17.54
N LEU A 15 -25.63 100.23 16.67
CA LEU A 15 -24.85 99.19 16.01
C LEU A 15 -24.57 97.90 16.80
N SER A 16 -25.41 96.92 16.50
CA SER A 16 -25.09 95.49 16.51
C SER A 16 -23.74 95.24 15.82
N VAL A 17 -22.79 94.69 16.57
CA VAL A 17 -21.61 94.04 16.00
C VAL A 17 -21.91 92.54 15.90
N PRO A 18 -21.87 91.96 14.69
CA PRO A 18 -22.06 90.52 14.48
C PRO A 18 -20.73 89.80 14.65
N GLN A 19 -20.70 88.72 15.43
CA GLN A 19 -19.57 87.78 15.44
C GLN A 19 -20.04 86.49 16.14
N PHE A 20 -20.01 85.29 15.58
CA PHE A 20 -19.45 84.72 14.34
C PHE A 20 -20.38 83.55 14.02
N CYS A 21 -20.83 83.37 12.78
CA CYS A 21 -21.29 82.05 12.36
C CYS A 21 -20.03 81.16 12.39
N LYS A 22 -19.95 80.21 13.34
CA LYS A 22 -19.02 79.07 13.19
C LYS A 22 -19.36 78.47 11.82
N GLY A 23 -18.38 78.42 10.92
CA GLY A 23 -18.54 77.80 9.62
C GLY A 23 -19.09 76.38 9.80
N ASP A 24 -20.02 76.00 8.94
CA ASP A 24 -20.51 74.63 8.89
C ASP A 24 -19.32 73.70 8.62
N ILE A 25 -19.19 72.60 9.36
CA ILE A 25 -18.10 71.63 9.17
C ILE A 25 -18.11 71.00 7.77
N CYS A 26 -19.25 71.12 7.06
CA CYS A 26 -19.40 70.72 5.67
C CYS A 26 -19.15 71.87 4.66
N ASP A 27 -18.61 73.03 5.07
CA ASP A 27 -18.25 74.15 4.19
C ASP A 27 -16.82 74.67 4.43
N PRO A 28 -15.86 74.39 3.53
CA PRO A 28 -16.02 73.66 2.27
C PRO A 28 -16.25 72.15 2.49
N ASN A 29 -17.00 71.50 1.58
CA ASN A 29 -17.35 70.08 1.70
C ASN A 29 -16.08 69.20 1.79
N PRO A 30 -15.86 68.48 2.91
CA PRO A 30 -14.70 67.61 3.11
C PRO A 30 -14.78 66.27 2.36
N CYS A 31 -15.94 65.91 1.80
CA CYS A 31 -16.12 64.67 1.05
C CYS A 31 -15.68 64.83 -0.40
N GLU A 32 -14.75 64.00 -0.85
CA GLU A 32 -14.22 64.00 -2.21
C GLU A 32 -15.15 63.27 -3.19
N ASN A 33 -14.85 63.35 -4.49
CA ASN A 33 -15.53 62.61 -5.57
C ASN A 33 -17.07 62.76 -5.61
N GLY A 34 -17.60 63.89 -5.13
CA GLY A 34 -19.04 64.17 -5.13
C GLY A 34 -19.80 63.54 -3.97
N GLY A 35 -19.12 63.13 -2.89
CA GLY A 35 -19.75 62.67 -1.65
C GLY A 35 -20.56 63.75 -0.94
N ILE A 36 -21.63 63.34 -0.27
CA ILE A 36 -22.53 64.22 0.48
C ILE A 36 -22.08 64.25 1.94
N CYS A 37 -21.73 65.43 2.45
CA CYS A 37 -21.36 65.62 3.86
C CYS A 37 -22.60 65.76 4.75
N LEU A 38 -22.64 64.98 5.83
CA LEU A 38 -23.67 65.03 6.86
C LEU A 38 -23.01 65.36 8.20
N SER A 39 -23.44 66.45 8.86
CA SER A 39 -22.95 66.83 10.18
C SER A 39 -23.37 65.79 11.23
N GLY A 40 -22.42 65.35 12.06
CA GLY A 40 -22.60 64.36 13.12
C GLY A 40 -23.21 64.94 14.40
N LEU A 41 -23.47 64.06 15.38
CA LEU A 41 -24.12 64.42 16.65
C LEU A 41 -23.21 65.19 17.64
N SER A 42 -21.92 65.32 17.33
CA SER A 42 -20.97 66.15 18.10
C SER A 42 -20.52 67.36 17.27
N GLU A 43 -20.18 68.46 17.95
CA GLU A 43 -19.87 69.75 17.31
C GLU A 43 -18.71 69.72 16.29
N ASP A 44 -17.91 68.65 16.25
CA ASP A 44 -16.74 68.49 15.36
C ASP A 44 -16.76 67.17 14.55
N SER A 45 -17.92 66.52 14.39
CA SER A 45 -18.03 65.27 13.61
C SER A 45 -18.79 65.49 12.32
N PHE A 46 -18.33 64.85 11.23
CA PHE A 46 -19.07 64.73 9.98
C PHE A 46 -18.95 63.28 9.46
N THR A 47 -19.89 62.87 8.63
CA THR A 47 -19.90 61.59 7.93
C THR A 47 -20.16 61.85 6.45
N CYS A 48 -19.40 61.20 5.56
CA CYS A 48 -19.62 61.28 4.13
C CYS A 48 -20.49 60.12 3.64
N GLU A 49 -21.52 60.42 2.86
CA GLU A 49 -22.26 59.44 2.07
C GLU A 49 -21.62 59.38 0.67
N CYS A 50 -20.94 58.26 0.38
CA CYS A 50 -20.13 58.11 -0.83
C CYS A 50 -20.95 57.61 -2.03
N PRO A 51 -20.71 58.14 -3.24
CA PRO A 51 -21.29 57.60 -4.48
C PRO A 51 -20.77 56.17 -4.78
N ASP A 52 -21.51 55.44 -5.62
CA ASP A 52 -21.14 54.09 -6.04
C ASP A 52 -19.71 54.03 -6.56
N GLY A 53 -18.92 53.08 -6.04
CA GLY A 53 -17.53 52.88 -6.44
C GLY A 53 -16.51 53.66 -5.60
N PHE A 54 -16.92 54.41 -4.56
CA PHE A 54 -16.01 55.01 -3.59
C PHE A 54 -16.27 54.50 -2.16
N THR A 55 -15.20 54.40 -1.39
CA THR A 55 -15.18 53.96 0.02
C THR A 55 -14.21 54.86 0.79
N ASP A 56 -14.14 54.69 2.12
CA ASP A 56 -13.41 55.50 3.11
C ASP A 56 -14.17 56.73 3.67
N PRO A 57 -13.74 57.30 4.82
CA PRO A 57 -14.48 58.36 5.52
C PRO A 57 -14.66 59.66 4.74
N ASN A 58 -13.91 59.86 3.64
CA ASN A 58 -13.92 61.07 2.82
C ASN A 58 -14.16 60.77 1.34
N CYS A 59 -14.65 59.57 0.99
CA CYS A 59 -14.92 59.12 -0.38
C CYS A 59 -13.75 59.26 -1.36
N SER A 60 -12.52 59.18 -0.87
CA SER A 60 -11.30 59.33 -1.68
C SER A 60 -10.87 58.01 -2.33
N SER A 61 -11.09 56.89 -1.65
CA SER A 61 -10.67 55.58 -2.11
C SER A 61 -11.70 55.00 -3.07
N VAL A 62 -11.25 54.51 -4.21
CA VAL A 62 -12.10 53.73 -5.11
C VAL A 62 -12.34 52.37 -4.46
N VAL A 63 -13.56 51.85 -4.54
CA VAL A 63 -13.83 50.44 -4.23
C VAL A 63 -13.07 49.65 -5.28
N GLU A 64 -11.89 49.16 -4.93
CA GLU A 64 -11.31 48.02 -5.62
C GLU A 64 -12.31 46.88 -5.42
N VAL A 65 -13.15 46.67 -6.42
CA VAL A 65 -13.86 45.41 -6.60
C VAL A 65 -12.76 44.37 -6.71
N ALA A 66 -12.38 43.81 -5.57
CA ALA A 66 -11.89 42.46 -5.52
C ALA A 66 -12.95 41.66 -6.27
N SER A 67 -12.65 41.30 -7.51
CA SER A 67 -13.14 40.04 -8.02
C SER A 67 -12.93 39.06 -6.88
N ASP A 68 -13.99 38.36 -6.47
CA ASP A 68 -13.87 37.15 -5.68
C ASP A 68 -13.04 36.13 -6.49
N GLU A 69 -11.76 36.39 -6.65
CA GLU A 69 -10.75 35.35 -6.60
C GLU A 69 -10.71 34.99 -5.11
N GLU A 70 -11.71 34.23 -4.66
CA GLU A 70 -11.42 33.20 -3.67
C GLU A 70 -10.16 32.52 -4.20
N GLU A 71 -9.03 32.65 -3.50
CA GLU A 71 -7.86 31.85 -3.82
C GLU A 71 -8.35 30.41 -3.96
N PRO A 72 -8.36 29.83 -5.18
CA PRO A 72 -8.80 28.47 -5.31
C PRO A 72 -7.70 27.68 -4.61
N THR A 73 -8.05 26.99 -3.53
CA THR A 73 -7.28 25.81 -3.15
C THR A 73 -7.43 24.82 -4.31
N SER A 74 -6.67 25.01 -5.39
CA SER A 74 -6.82 24.38 -6.70
C SER A 74 -6.32 22.93 -6.71
N ALA A 75 -6.25 22.32 -5.54
CA ALA A 75 -6.09 20.89 -5.38
C ALA A 75 -7.42 20.27 -5.84
N GLY A 76 -7.56 20.01 -7.15
CA GLY A 76 -8.77 19.43 -7.73
C GLY A 76 -9.19 18.11 -7.06
N PRO A 77 -10.28 17.45 -7.53
CA PRO A 77 -10.91 16.34 -6.81
C PRO A 77 -10.02 15.11 -6.54
N CYS A 78 -8.82 15.05 -7.14
CA CYS A 78 -7.82 14.03 -6.91
C CYS A 78 -6.73 14.41 -5.88
N ILE A 79 -6.84 15.54 -5.18
CA ILE A 79 -5.82 16.03 -4.26
C ILE A 79 -6.47 16.40 -2.90
N PRO A 80 -6.15 15.67 -1.81
CA PRO A 80 -5.33 14.46 -1.76
C PRO A 80 -5.99 13.28 -2.50
N ASN A 81 -5.20 12.28 -2.93
CA ASN A 81 -5.71 11.15 -3.71
C ASN A 81 -6.81 10.39 -2.92
N PRO A 82 -8.07 10.39 -3.38
CA PRO A 82 -9.18 9.74 -2.69
C PRO A 82 -9.18 8.21 -2.84
N CYS A 83 -8.35 7.65 -3.73
CA CYS A 83 -8.32 6.24 -4.01
C CYS A 83 -7.44 5.47 -3.01
N HIS A 84 -7.99 4.41 -2.41
CA HIS A 84 -7.28 3.53 -1.48
C HIS A 84 -6.41 2.48 -2.21
N ASN A 85 -5.60 1.76 -1.43
CA ASN A 85 -4.81 0.61 -1.87
C ASN A 85 -3.88 0.87 -3.08
N GLY A 86 -3.41 2.11 -3.22
CA GLY A 86 -2.56 2.52 -4.35
C GLY A 86 -3.33 2.75 -5.66
N GLY A 87 -4.65 2.97 -5.59
CA GLY A 87 -5.44 3.35 -6.75
C GLY A 87 -5.05 4.71 -7.33
N THR A 88 -5.19 4.84 -8.64
CA THR A 88 -4.90 6.08 -9.37
C THR A 88 -6.18 6.88 -9.55
N CYS A 89 -6.19 8.13 -9.10
CA CYS A 89 -7.31 9.03 -9.33
C CYS A 89 -7.22 9.66 -10.72
N GLU A 90 -8.32 9.64 -11.46
CA GLU A 90 -8.46 10.34 -12.73
C GLU A 90 -9.67 11.26 -12.68
N ILE A 91 -9.46 12.53 -13.02
CA ILE A 91 -10.54 13.51 -13.14
C ILE A 91 -11.50 13.04 -14.24
N SER A 92 -12.78 12.96 -13.92
CA SER A 92 -13.81 12.48 -14.84
C SER A 92 -15.17 13.08 -14.50
N GLU A 93 -16.11 13.07 -15.44
CA GLU A 93 -17.48 13.52 -15.21
C GLU A 93 -18.33 12.45 -14.51
N ALA A 94 -17.85 11.95 -13.37
CA ALA A 94 -18.53 10.92 -12.60
C ALA A 94 -19.62 11.51 -11.69
N TYR A 95 -20.79 10.85 -11.66
CA TYR A 95 -21.91 11.15 -10.79
C TYR A 95 -22.27 9.95 -9.91
N ARG A 96 -22.79 10.19 -8.70
CA ARG A 96 -23.43 9.18 -7.85
C ARG A 96 -24.83 9.65 -7.50
N GLY A 97 -25.82 9.11 -8.22
CA GLY A 97 -27.16 9.70 -8.24
C GLY A 97 -27.06 11.12 -8.81
N ASP A 98 -27.64 12.09 -8.10
CA ASP A 98 -27.62 13.50 -8.52
C ASP A 98 -26.36 14.26 -8.08
N THR A 99 -25.45 13.62 -7.33
CA THR A 99 -24.23 14.26 -6.81
C THR A 99 -23.07 14.10 -7.79
N PHE A 100 -22.47 15.23 -8.20
CA PHE A 100 -21.24 15.24 -8.99
C PHE A 100 -20.02 14.93 -8.11
N ILE A 101 -19.20 13.95 -8.52
CA ILE A 101 -18.00 13.51 -7.80
C ILE A 101 -16.73 14.05 -8.45
N GLY A 102 -16.70 14.20 -9.78
CA GLY A 102 -15.58 14.82 -10.50
C GLY A 102 -14.32 13.96 -10.66
N TYR A 103 -14.35 12.69 -10.23
CA TYR A 103 -13.23 11.75 -10.42
C TYR A 103 -13.69 10.29 -10.44
N VAL A 104 -12.81 9.43 -10.97
CA VAL A 104 -12.92 7.98 -10.90
C VAL A 104 -11.60 7.38 -10.41
N CYS A 105 -11.67 6.34 -9.59
CA CYS A 105 -10.49 5.60 -9.16
C CYS A 105 -10.23 4.41 -10.08
N LYS A 106 -9.04 4.35 -10.67
CA LYS A 106 -8.52 3.15 -11.32
C LYS A 106 -7.92 2.23 -10.27
N CYS A 107 -8.61 1.13 -10.00
CA CYS A 107 -8.19 0.17 -9.00
C CYS A 107 -7.05 -0.72 -9.49
N PRO A 108 -6.03 -0.95 -8.65
CA PRO A 108 -5.04 -1.98 -8.91
C PRO A 108 -5.71 -3.35 -8.93
N ARG A 109 -5.04 -4.32 -9.56
CA ARG A 109 -5.53 -5.70 -9.60
C ARG A 109 -5.77 -6.22 -8.18
N GLY A 110 -6.92 -6.86 -7.96
CA GLY A 110 -7.32 -7.38 -6.65
C GLY A 110 -8.18 -6.44 -5.82
N PHE A 111 -8.41 -5.19 -6.24
CA PHE A 111 -9.27 -4.24 -5.51
C PHE A 111 -10.48 -3.81 -6.33
N ASN A 112 -11.57 -3.50 -5.64
CA ASN A 112 -12.79 -2.93 -6.23
C ASN A 112 -13.43 -1.87 -5.31
N GLY A 113 -14.52 -1.28 -5.79
CA GLY A 113 -15.24 -0.21 -5.11
C GLY A 113 -14.90 1.16 -5.70
N ILE A 114 -15.72 2.16 -5.36
CA ILE A 114 -15.63 3.53 -5.89
C ILE A 114 -14.25 4.15 -5.58
N HIS A 115 -13.66 3.79 -4.44
CA HIS A 115 -12.36 4.24 -4.00
C HIS A 115 -11.35 3.09 -3.88
N CYS A 116 -11.58 1.95 -4.55
CA CYS A 116 -10.71 0.77 -4.47
C CYS A 116 -10.53 0.23 -3.04
N GLN A 117 -11.53 0.45 -2.19
CA GLN A 117 -11.45 0.19 -0.76
C GLN A 117 -11.68 -1.29 -0.39
N HIS A 118 -12.21 -2.10 -1.31
CA HIS A 118 -12.49 -3.52 -1.03
C HIS A 118 -11.46 -4.41 -1.72
N ASN A 119 -10.91 -5.38 -0.99
CA ASN A 119 -10.24 -6.52 -1.61
C ASN A 119 -11.28 -7.38 -2.30
N ILE A 120 -11.01 -7.80 -3.53
CA ILE A 120 -11.83 -8.77 -4.25
C ILE A 120 -11.63 -10.11 -3.58
N ASN A 121 -12.72 -10.73 -3.10
CA ASN A 121 -12.63 -12.04 -2.48
C ASN A 121 -12.53 -13.14 -3.56
N GLU A 122 -11.31 -13.59 -3.85
CA GLU A 122 -11.09 -14.63 -4.85
C GLU A 122 -11.63 -16.01 -4.43
N CYS A 123 -11.97 -16.20 -3.15
CA CYS A 123 -12.56 -17.44 -2.64
C CYS A 123 -14.05 -17.59 -2.94
N GLU A 124 -14.77 -16.53 -3.34
CA GLU A 124 -16.21 -16.61 -3.68
C GLU A 124 -16.49 -17.53 -4.87
N ALA A 125 -15.53 -17.69 -5.77
CA ALA A 125 -15.62 -18.62 -6.90
C ALA A 125 -15.40 -20.10 -6.52
N GLU A 126 -15.22 -20.40 -5.23
CA GLU A 126 -14.90 -21.72 -4.69
C GLU A 126 -13.77 -22.44 -5.47
N PRO A 127 -12.59 -21.81 -5.58
CA PRO A 127 -11.50 -22.35 -6.39
C PRO A 127 -10.92 -23.63 -5.79
N CYS A 128 -10.93 -23.79 -4.47
CA CYS A 128 -10.41 -24.96 -3.76
C CYS A 128 -11.39 -26.13 -3.87
N LYS A 129 -10.90 -27.28 -4.34
CA LYS A 129 -11.69 -28.51 -4.53
C LYS A 129 -11.47 -29.50 -3.38
N ASN A 130 -12.28 -30.56 -3.37
CA ASN A 130 -12.12 -31.71 -2.47
C ASN A 130 -12.05 -31.34 -0.97
N GLY A 131 -12.80 -30.31 -0.54
CA GLY A 131 -12.81 -29.87 0.85
C GLY A 131 -11.61 -29.01 1.27
N GLY A 132 -10.86 -28.45 0.31
CA GLY A 132 -9.81 -27.49 0.60
C GLY A 132 -10.34 -26.19 1.21
N ILE A 133 -9.63 -25.66 2.21
CA ILE A 133 -9.97 -24.38 2.86
C ILE A 133 -9.34 -23.26 2.03
N CYS A 134 -10.15 -22.31 1.57
CA CYS A 134 -9.68 -21.16 0.81
C CYS A 134 -9.34 -19.99 1.73
N THR A 135 -8.17 -19.38 1.50
CA THR A 135 -7.77 -18.12 2.12
C THR A 135 -7.64 -17.07 1.03
N ASP A 136 -8.38 -15.98 1.19
CA ASP A 136 -8.35 -14.81 0.33
C ASP A 136 -7.02 -14.05 0.50
N LEU A 137 -6.44 -13.58 -0.59
CA LEU A 137 -5.23 -12.75 -0.61
C LEU A 137 -5.47 -11.56 -1.55
N VAL A 138 -4.49 -10.66 -1.70
CA VAL A 138 -4.63 -9.56 -2.66
C VAL A 138 -4.36 -10.07 -4.07
N ALA A 139 -5.36 -9.97 -4.95
CA ALA A 139 -5.30 -10.40 -6.35
C ALA A 139 -4.98 -11.89 -6.55
N ASN A 140 -5.17 -12.71 -5.51
CA ASN A 140 -4.76 -14.11 -5.47
C ASN A 140 -5.48 -14.86 -4.33
N TYR A 141 -5.34 -16.17 -4.31
CA TYR A 141 -5.84 -17.01 -3.22
C TYR A 141 -4.86 -18.13 -2.92
N SER A 142 -4.99 -18.72 -1.74
CA SER A 142 -4.31 -19.97 -1.38
C SER A 142 -5.30 -21.01 -0.88
N CYS A 143 -5.11 -22.27 -1.29
CA CYS A 143 -5.88 -23.40 -0.79
C CYS A 143 -5.04 -24.24 0.19
N GLU A 144 -5.58 -24.46 1.38
CA GLU A 144 -5.09 -25.49 2.29
C GLU A 144 -5.79 -26.81 1.98
N CYS A 145 -5.02 -27.78 1.48
CA CYS A 145 -5.58 -29.05 1.00
C CYS A 145 -5.67 -30.10 2.10
N PRO A 146 -6.81 -30.83 2.22
CA PRO A 146 -6.91 -31.98 3.11
C PRO A 146 -5.98 -33.09 2.65
N GLY A 147 -5.46 -33.89 3.61
CA GLY A 147 -4.21 -34.66 3.47
C GLY A 147 -3.96 -35.43 2.17
N GLU A 148 -4.96 -36.14 1.62
CA GLU A 148 -4.78 -36.90 0.36
C GLU A 148 -4.85 -36.03 -0.90
N PHE A 149 -5.05 -34.73 -0.79
CA PHE A 149 -5.21 -33.83 -1.92
C PHE A 149 -4.08 -32.80 -2.01
N MET A 150 -3.76 -32.41 -3.24
CA MET A 150 -2.78 -31.39 -3.52
C MET A 150 -3.10 -30.66 -4.82
N GLY A 151 -2.26 -29.68 -5.17
CA GLY A 151 -2.50 -28.77 -6.28
C GLY A 151 -2.85 -27.38 -5.77
N ARG A 152 -2.72 -26.36 -6.61
CA ARG A 152 -3.17 -24.98 -6.28
C ARG A 152 -4.64 -24.95 -5.82
N ASN A 153 -5.44 -25.89 -6.32
CA ASN A 153 -6.88 -25.96 -6.10
C ASN A 153 -7.26 -27.30 -5.43
N CYS A 154 -6.30 -28.03 -4.84
CA CYS A 154 -6.54 -29.35 -4.23
C CYS A 154 -7.18 -30.37 -5.18
N GLN A 155 -6.95 -30.25 -6.48
CA GLN A 155 -7.63 -31.04 -7.51
C GLN A 155 -7.06 -32.45 -7.70
N TYR A 156 -5.87 -32.75 -7.15
CA TYR A 156 -5.20 -34.03 -7.35
C TYR A 156 -5.21 -34.87 -6.09
N LYS A 157 -5.78 -36.08 -6.20
CA LYS A 157 -5.65 -37.11 -5.16
C LYS A 157 -4.26 -37.76 -5.24
N CYS A 158 -3.54 -37.78 -4.12
CA CYS A 158 -2.30 -38.52 -3.91
C CYS A 158 -2.61 -39.86 -3.23
N SER A 159 -1.97 -40.93 -3.69
CA SER A 159 -2.11 -42.26 -3.09
C SER A 159 -1.36 -42.43 -1.75
N GLY A 160 -0.68 -41.38 -1.27
CA GLY A 160 0.16 -41.41 -0.08
C GLY A 160 1.67 -41.34 -0.39
N PRO A 161 2.52 -41.34 0.65
CA PRO A 161 3.97 -41.24 0.51
C PRO A 161 4.56 -42.49 -0.16
N LEU A 162 5.58 -42.31 -1.00
CA LEU A 162 6.28 -43.40 -1.70
C LEU A 162 7.17 -44.27 -0.78
N GLY A 163 7.16 -44.00 0.52
CA GLY A 163 7.82 -44.85 1.52
C GLY A 163 9.33 -44.67 1.67
N ILE A 164 9.89 -43.49 1.34
CA ILE A 164 11.30 -43.18 1.64
C ILE A 164 11.54 -43.17 3.16
N GLU A 165 10.66 -42.54 3.94
CA GLU A 165 10.75 -42.52 5.42
C GLU A 165 10.61 -43.94 6.00
N GLY A 166 9.58 -44.66 5.57
CA GLY A 166 9.24 -46.00 6.07
C GLY A 166 10.12 -47.14 5.56
N GLY A 167 11.17 -46.86 4.76
CA GLY A 167 12.12 -47.88 4.32
C GLY A 167 11.68 -48.74 3.13
N ILE A 168 10.51 -48.46 2.52
CA ILE A 168 10.01 -49.20 1.33
C ILE A 168 10.99 -49.05 0.16
N ILE A 169 11.55 -47.85 -0.02
CA ILE A 169 12.67 -47.62 -0.93
C ILE A 169 13.95 -48.15 -0.27
N SER A 170 14.57 -49.16 -0.87
CA SER A 170 15.80 -49.78 -0.36
C SER A 170 17.01 -48.84 -0.43
N ASN A 171 18.06 -49.13 0.35
CA ASN A 171 19.28 -48.32 0.34
C ASN A 171 19.99 -48.33 -1.02
N GLN A 172 19.90 -49.43 -1.77
CA GLN A 172 20.51 -49.56 -3.09
C GLN A 172 19.83 -48.68 -4.15
N GLN A 173 18.58 -48.26 -3.91
CA GLN A 173 17.83 -47.39 -4.80
C GLN A 173 18.18 -45.91 -4.61
N ILE A 174 18.99 -45.56 -3.60
CA ILE A 174 19.32 -44.17 -3.27
C ILE A 174 20.80 -43.93 -3.56
N THR A 175 21.07 -43.17 -4.62
CA THR A 175 22.42 -42.82 -5.06
C THR A 175 22.62 -41.31 -5.02
N ALA A 176 23.88 -40.86 -5.05
CA ALA A 176 24.21 -39.45 -5.11
C ALA A 176 25.51 -39.22 -5.88
N SER A 177 25.66 -37.97 -6.32
CA SER A 177 26.89 -37.37 -6.84
C SER A 177 28.14 -37.68 -6.01
N SER A 178 28.06 -37.43 -4.70
CA SER A 178 29.17 -37.56 -3.78
C SER A 178 28.69 -37.79 -2.34
N THR A 179 29.63 -37.93 -1.40
CA THR A 179 29.33 -38.17 0.02
C THR A 179 30.36 -37.48 0.90
N HIS A 180 29.88 -36.68 1.85
CA HIS A 180 30.70 -36.04 2.87
C HIS A 180 31.26 -37.06 3.86
N ARG A 181 32.52 -36.83 4.27
CA ARG A 181 33.23 -37.64 5.25
C ARG A 181 33.83 -36.72 6.30
N ALA A 182 33.45 -36.90 7.56
CA ALA A 182 33.97 -36.14 8.70
C ALA A 182 34.75 -37.03 9.68
N LEU A 183 35.46 -36.42 10.63
CA LEU A 183 36.20 -37.09 11.71
C LEU A 183 37.10 -38.22 11.20
N PHE A 184 38.04 -37.89 10.32
CA PHE A 184 38.97 -38.87 9.71
C PHE A 184 38.27 -40.05 9.01
N GLY A 185 37.03 -39.84 8.53
CA GLY A 185 36.24 -40.85 7.82
C GLY A 185 35.37 -41.73 8.72
N LEU A 186 35.31 -41.46 10.02
CA LEU A 186 34.41 -42.15 10.96
C LEU A 186 32.94 -41.76 10.75
N GLN A 187 32.67 -40.54 10.28
CA GLN A 187 31.32 -40.10 9.94
C GLN A 187 31.13 -40.04 8.43
N LYS A 188 30.28 -40.92 7.89
CA LYS A 188 29.99 -41.00 6.44
C LYS A 188 28.52 -40.70 6.18
N TRP A 189 28.25 -39.59 5.50
CA TRP A 189 26.92 -39.05 5.26
C TRP A 189 26.32 -39.60 3.96
N TYR A 190 26.21 -40.93 3.88
CA TYR A 190 25.77 -41.63 2.67
C TYR A 190 24.35 -41.26 2.22
N PRO A 191 24.05 -41.37 0.90
CA PRO A 191 22.75 -41.00 0.34
C PRO A 191 21.57 -41.73 0.99
N TYR A 192 21.71 -43.00 1.35
CA TYR A 192 20.63 -43.77 1.96
C TYR A 192 20.19 -43.29 3.37
N TYR A 193 20.91 -42.35 3.97
CA TYR A 193 20.49 -41.66 5.18
C TYR A 193 19.55 -40.47 4.91
N ALA A 194 19.35 -40.07 3.65
CA ALA A 194 18.38 -39.05 3.22
C ALA A 194 16.94 -39.56 3.34
N ARG A 195 16.49 -39.79 4.56
CA ARG A 195 15.13 -40.23 4.89
C ARG A 195 14.52 -39.24 5.86
N LEU A 196 13.23 -38.97 5.68
CA LEU A 196 12.50 -38.05 6.55
C LEU A 196 12.54 -38.55 8.00
N ASN A 197 12.61 -37.61 8.94
CA ASN A 197 12.60 -37.82 10.38
C ASN A 197 13.67 -38.81 10.89
N LYS A 198 14.75 -39.00 10.12
CA LYS A 198 15.85 -39.87 10.52
C LYS A 198 16.49 -39.33 11.80
N LYS A 199 16.69 -40.22 12.76
CA LYS A 199 17.39 -39.95 14.02
C LYS A 199 18.79 -40.57 14.01
N GLY A 200 19.67 -40.00 14.83
CA GLY A 200 21.06 -40.44 15.01
C GLY A 200 22.06 -39.30 14.83
N LEU A 201 23.34 -39.61 15.06
CA LEU A 201 24.45 -38.67 14.84
C LEU A 201 24.65 -38.34 13.35
N ILE A 202 24.37 -39.33 12.49
CA ILE A 202 24.33 -39.19 11.04
C ILE A 202 22.89 -39.47 10.64
N ASN A 203 22.19 -38.40 10.26
CA ASN A 203 20.75 -38.44 10.05
C ASN A 203 20.29 -37.79 8.75
N ALA A 204 21.23 -37.50 7.85
CA ALA A 204 20.93 -36.98 6.53
C ALA A 204 22.03 -37.42 5.56
N TRP A 205 21.84 -37.04 4.29
CA TRP A 205 22.92 -37.04 3.31
C TRP A 205 23.50 -35.64 3.17
N THR A 206 24.80 -35.57 2.99
CA THR A 206 25.52 -34.34 2.67
C THR A 206 26.53 -34.68 1.57
N ALA A 207 26.61 -33.83 0.54
CA ALA A 207 27.60 -33.97 -0.53
C ALA A 207 29.02 -33.63 -0.04
N ALA A 208 30.04 -34.10 -0.76
CA ALA A 208 31.41 -33.73 -0.46
C ALA A 208 31.63 -32.21 -0.66
N GLU A 209 32.53 -31.61 0.14
CA GLU A 209 32.74 -30.15 0.13
C GLU A 209 33.20 -29.60 -1.23
N ASN A 210 33.90 -30.41 -2.02
CA ASN A 210 34.40 -30.04 -3.35
C ASN A 210 33.39 -30.33 -4.49
N ASP A 211 32.19 -30.81 -4.17
CA ASP A 211 31.15 -31.08 -5.15
C ASP A 211 30.40 -29.79 -5.53
N ARG A 212 30.63 -29.32 -6.76
CA ARG A 212 30.01 -28.08 -7.27
C ARG A 212 28.58 -28.27 -7.75
N TRP A 213 28.14 -29.51 -8.01
CA TRP A 213 26.83 -29.81 -8.60
C TRP A 213 26.21 -31.03 -7.91
N PRO A 214 25.94 -30.93 -6.60
CA PRO A 214 25.47 -32.06 -5.82
C PRO A 214 24.05 -32.48 -6.26
N TRP A 215 23.89 -33.76 -6.51
CA TRP A 215 22.61 -34.40 -6.77
C TRP A 215 22.43 -35.65 -5.90
N ILE A 216 21.17 -35.94 -5.58
CA ILE A 216 20.69 -37.20 -4.99
C ILE A 216 19.60 -37.76 -5.90
N GLN A 217 19.64 -39.07 -6.13
CA GLN A 217 18.77 -39.79 -7.05
C GLN A 217 18.05 -40.91 -6.31
N ILE A 218 16.76 -41.07 -6.62
CA ILE A 218 15.93 -42.16 -6.14
C ILE A 218 15.47 -43.00 -7.33
N ASN A 219 15.92 -44.25 -7.40
CA ASN A 219 15.47 -45.20 -8.41
C ASN A 219 14.16 -45.86 -7.98
N LEU A 220 13.04 -45.45 -8.59
CA LEU A 220 11.71 -45.94 -8.26
C LEU A 220 11.39 -47.34 -8.82
N GLN A 221 12.28 -47.93 -9.64
CA GLN A 221 12.17 -49.27 -10.27
C GLN A 221 10.98 -49.48 -11.23
N ARG A 222 9.95 -48.65 -11.14
CA ARG A 222 8.78 -48.62 -12.03
C ARG A 222 8.40 -47.17 -12.29
N LYS A 223 7.71 -46.94 -13.40
CA LYS A 223 7.18 -45.61 -13.72
C LYS A 223 6.13 -45.20 -12.70
N MET A 224 6.30 -44.04 -12.09
CA MET A 224 5.47 -43.56 -10.97
C MET A 224 5.19 -42.07 -11.14
N ARG A 225 3.92 -41.68 -11.00
CA ARG A 225 3.57 -40.26 -10.99
C ARG A 225 3.98 -39.63 -9.65
N VAL A 226 5.15 -38.99 -9.64
CA VAL A 226 5.63 -38.23 -8.49
C VAL A 226 4.96 -36.86 -8.48
N THR A 227 4.21 -36.60 -7.42
CA THR A 227 3.32 -35.45 -7.29
C THR A 227 3.90 -34.34 -6.42
N GLY A 228 4.88 -34.65 -5.59
CA GLY A 228 5.55 -33.72 -4.69
C GLY A 228 6.82 -34.32 -4.09
N VAL A 229 7.62 -33.47 -3.46
CA VAL A 229 8.84 -33.87 -2.74
C VAL A 229 8.85 -33.17 -1.39
N ILE A 230 9.12 -33.92 -0.33
CA ILE A 230 9.32 -33.38 1.01
C ILE A 230 10.82 -33.33 1.29
N THR A 231 11.28 -32.18 1.74
CA THR A 231 12.69 -31.90 2.05
C THR A 231 12.85 -31.65 3.55
N GLN A 232 13.98 -32.04 4.12
CA GLN A 232 14.32 -31.82 5.53
C GLN A 232 15.83 -31.65 5.65
N GLY A 233 16.27 -30.81 6.59
CA GLY A 233 17.68 -30.61 6.88
C GLY A 233 18.29 -31.68 7.78
N ALA A 234 19.58 -31.50 8.06
CA ALA A 234 20.34 -32.30 9.00
C ALA A 234 20.35 -31.65 10.39
N LYS A 235 20.23 -32.48 11.42
CA LYS A 235 20.35 -32.02 12.82
C LYS A 235 21.79 -32.21 13.29
N ARG A 236 22.60 -31.16 13.18
CA ARG A 236 23.94 -31.09 13.79
C ARG A 236 23.92 -30.20 15.03
N ILE A 237 24.77 -30.53 16.01
CA ILE A 237 25.00 -29.67 17.18
C ILE A 237 25.70 -28.39 16.69
N GLY A 238 25.07 -27.25 16.90
CA GLY A 238 25.67 -25.92 16.69
C GLY A 238 25.68 -25.38 15.24
N SER A 239 25.17 -26.11 14.25
CA SER A 239 25.13 -25.62 12.86
C SER A 239 23.94 -26.23 12.09
N PRO A 240 22.85 -25.48 11.85
CA PRO A 240 21.73 -25.99 11.06
C PRO A 240 22.12 -26.08 9.58
N GLU A 241 21.99 -27.27 8.99
CA GLU A 241 22.25 -27.52 7.57
C GLU A 241 20.97 -27.93 6.87
N TYR A 242 20.56 -27.17 5.85
CA TYR A 242 19.37 -27.44 5.05
C TYR A 242 19.46 -26.76 3.69
N ILE A 243 18.73 -27.27 2.71
CA ILE A 243 18.68 -26.69 1.38
C ILE A 243 17.64 -25.58 1.33
N LYS A 244 17.99 -24.42 0.76
CA LYS A 244 17.07 -23.27 0.59
C LYS A 244 16.34 -23.28 -0.74
N SER A 245 16.91 -23.93 -1.74
CA SER A 245 16.33 -24.07 -3.08
C SER A 245 16.94 -25.25 -3.82
N TYR A 246 16.21 -25.85 -4.74
CA TYR A 246 16.68 -26.98 -5.55
C TYR A 246 15.95 -27.06 -6.89
N LYS A 247 16.52 -27.83 -7.82
CA LYS A 247 15.89 -28.18 -9.10
C LYS A 247 15.61 -29.68 -9.13
N ILE A 248 14.66 -30.10 -9.96
CA ILE A 248 14.32 -31.51 -10.12
C ILE A 248 14.64 -31.95 -11.55
N ALA A 249 15.34 -33.07 -11.67
CA ALA A 249 15.54 -33.79 -12.91
C ALA A 249 14.81 -35.14 -12.85
N TYR A 250 14.39 -35.65 -13.99
CA TYR A 250 13.74 -36.94 -14.10
C TYR A 250 14.19 -37.72 -15.33
N SER A 251 14.05 -39.04 -15.26
CA SER A 251 14.50 -39.97 -16.30
C SER A 251 13.64 -41.23 -16.29
N ASN A 252 13.32 -41.74 -17.48
CA ASN A 252 12.61 -43.01 -17.67
C ASN A 252 13.56 -44.20 -17.96
N ASP A 253 14.84 -43.93 -18.24
CA ASP A 253 15.84 -44.93 -18.64
C ASP A 253 17.08 -44.94 -17.73
N GLY A 254 17.17 -43.99 -16.79
CA GLY A 254 18.32 -43.78 -15.92
C GLY A 254 19.57 -43.21 -16.62
N LYS A 255 19.48 -42.90 -17.92
CA LYS A 255 20.60 -42.44 -18.77
C LYS A 255 20.36 -41.03 -19.28
N THR A 256 19.18 -40.76 -19.80
CA THR A 256 18.77 -39.46 -20.31
C THR A 256 17.94 -38.74 -19.26
N TRP A 257 18.32 -37.50 -18.96
CA TRP A 257 17.72 -36.71 -17.89
C TRP A 257 17.11 -35.43 -18.44
N ALA A 258 15.88 -35.16 -18.03
CA ALA A 258 15.17 -33.93 -18.35
C ALA A 258 14.98 -33.11 -17.07
N MET A 259 15.27 -31.81 -17.15
CA MET A 259 14.98 -30.88 -16.06
C MET A 259 13.48 -30.55 -16.05
N TYR A 260 12.90 -30.43 -14.86
CA TYR A 260 11.52 -29.99 -14.70
C TYR A 260 11.40 -28.51 -15.06
N LYS A 261 10.56 -28.19 -16.06
CA LYS A 261 10.44 -26.87 -16.67
C LYS A 261 9.21 -26.10 -16.23
N VAL A 262 9.31 -24.77 -16.15
CA VAL A 262 8.17 -23.87 -15.93
C VAL A 262 7.21 -23.99 -17.12
N LYS A 263 5.91 -24.16 -16.84
CA LYS A 263 4.90 -24.38 -17.88
C LYS A 263 4.88 -23.23 -18.90
N GLY A 264 5.01 -23.59 -20.19
CA GLY A 264 4.99 -22.62 -21.29
C GLY A 264 6.34 -21.94 -21.56
N THR A 265 7.42 -22.35 -20.88
CA THR A 265 8.77 -21.80 -21.08
C THR A 265 9.82 -22.91 -21.15
N ASN A 266 11.05 -22.56 -21.53
CA ASN A 266 12.22 -23.46 -21.48
C ASN A 266 13.05 -23.32 -20.19
N GLU A 267 12.57 -22.54 -19.21
CA GLU A 267 13.26 -22.29 -17.95
C GLU A 267 13.08 -23.45 -16.96
N ASP A 268 14.12 -23.77 -16.20
CA ASP A 268 14.04 -24.76 -15.13
C ASP A 268 13.25 -24.18 -13.94
N VAL A 269 12.38 -25.00 -13.35
CA VAL A 269 11.75 -24.62 -12.08
C VAL A 269 12.77 -24.68 -10.96
N VAL A 270 12.91 -23.58 -10.22
CA VAL A 270 13.63 -23.53 -8.95
C VAL A 270 12.61 -23.65 -7.82
N PHE A 271 12.65 -24.77 -7.12
CA PHE A 271 11.79 -25.02 -5.97
C PHE A 271 12.41 -24.40 -4.73
N ARG A 272 11.57 -23.81 -3.89
CA ARG A 272 11.96 -23.37 -2.55
C ARG A 272 12.17 -24.59 -1.67
N GLY A 273 13.23 -24.59 -0.88
CA GLY A 273 13.53 -25.61 0.12
C GLY A 273 13.14 -25.15 1.53
N ASN A 274 13.82 -25.69 2.53
CA ASN A 274 13.55 -25.45 3.93
C ASN A 274 13.98 -24.04 4.38
N VAL A 275 13.36 -23.57 5.47
CA VAL A 275 13.75 -22.36 6.22
C VAL A 275 14.53 -22.68 7.49
N ASP A 276 14.46 -23.94 7.94
CA ASP A 276 15.14 -24.49 9.10
C ASP A 276 15.59 -25.93 8.83
N ASN A 277 16.29 -26.57 9.77
CA ASN A 277 16.84 -27.92 9.58
C ASN A 277 15.99 -29.07 10.11
N ASN A 278 14.93 -28.82 10.88
CA ASN A 278 14.14 -29.87 11.55
C ASN A 278 12.77 -30.07 10.93
N THR A 279 12.12 -29.00 10.46
CA THR A 279 10.75 -29.02 9.96
C THR A 279 10.74 -29.57 8.53
N PRO A 280 10.01 -30.68 8.28
CA PRO A 280 9.74 -31.12 6.92
C PRO A 280 9.06 -30.01 6.11
N TYR A 281 9.62 -29.71 4.94
CA TYR A 281 9.06 -28.75 3.99
C TYR A 281 8.58 -29.49 2.75
N ALA A 282 7.26 -29.49 2.53
CA ALA A 282 6.63 -30.14 1.38
C ALA A 282 6.55 -29.17 0.20
N THR A 283 7.20 -29.54 -0.89
CA THR A 283 6.99 -28.89 -2.18
C THR A 283 5.80 -29.57 -2.85
N ASN A 284 4.68 -28.85 -2.87
CA ASN A 284 3.46 -29.32 -3.52
C ASN A 284 3.52 -29.03 -5.03
N CYS A 285 2.89 -29.91 -5.81
CA CYS A 285 2.56 -29.70 -7.22
C CYS A 285 3.71 -29.88 -8.24
N LEU A 286 4.22 -31.10 -8.38
CA LEU A 286 4.91 -31.53 -9.60
C LEU A 286 3.84 -31.95 -10.63
N PHE A 287 3.61 -31.08 -11.62
CA PHE A 287 2.53 -31.19 -12.61
C PHE A 287 2.91 -31.99 -13.87
N LYS A 288 3.95 -32.83 -13.84
CA LYS A 288 4.21 -33.80 -14.93
C LYS A 288 4.29 -35.21 -14.38
N GLU A 289 3.65 -36.13 -15.09
CA GLU A 289 3.93 -37.55 -14.97
C GLU A 289 5.41 -37.77 -15.28
N VAL A 290 6.19 -38.09 -14.25
CA VAL A 290 7.56 -38.56 -14.36
C VAL A 290 7.54 -40.04 -14.72
#